data_AF-H0EFT6-F1
#
_entry.id   AF-H0EFT6-F1
#
_cell.length_a   1.000
_cell.length_b   1.000
_cell.length_c   1.000
_cell.angle_alpha   90.00
_cell.angle_beta   90.00
_cell.angle_gamma   90.00
#
_symmetry.space_group_name_H-M   'P 1'
#
loop_
_entity.id
_entity.type
_entity.pdbx_description
1 polymer ?
#
loop_
_entity_poly.entity_id
_entity_poly.type
_entity_poly.pdbx_seq_one_letter_code
_entity_poly.pdbx_strand_id
1 'polypeptide(L)'
;MAISASEGPVEINIPALPSQVKDFIPYITQHPNEPIGQLLEPFKVFESELRKVYAQDPGHHVVQDGNVNLVPVFDGHEKDVKIRARDLEAESDEETSHYIMELEDDVRKATGDAAMVTSFKEFQQNFNLFSESSLIDLDWANVVAAGSSVTT
;
A
#
# COMPACT_ATOMS: atom_id res chain seq x y z
N MET A 1 45.16 -6.26 -9.90
CA MET A 1 45.38 -5.21 -8.88
C MET A 1 44.01 -4.60 -8.59
N ALA A 2 43.68 -4.50 -7.31
CA ALA A 2 42.32 -4.39 -6.78
C ALA A 2 41.62 -3.07 -7.08
N ILE A 3 40.29 -3.14 -7.28
CA ILE A 3 39.38 -2.00 -7.22
C ILE A 3 39.11 -1.76 -5.73
N SER A 4 39.58 -0.64 -5.18
CA SER A 4 39.19 -0.21 -3.84
C SER A 4 37.83 0.47 -3.91
N ALA A 5 36.79 -0.20 -3.41
CA ALA A 5 35.59 0.48 -2.97
C ALA A 5 35.72 0.69 -1.46
N SER A 6 36.23 1.86 -1.05
CA SER A 6 36.01 2.36 0.30
C SER A 6 34.69 3.13 0.28
N GLU A 7 33.57 2.41 0.29
CA GLU A 7 32.31 3.02 0.69
C GLU A 7 32.33 3.06 2.22
N GLY A 8 32.36 4.26 2.79
CA GLY A 8 32.14 4.44 4.22
C GLY A 8 30.77 3.86 4.61
N PRO A 9 30.52 3.61 5.92
CA PRO A 9 29.21 3.13 6.36
C PRO A 9 28.13 4.10 5.84
N VAL A 10 27.11 3.57 5.14
CA VAL A 10 26.02 4.42 4.65
C VAL A 10 25.32 4.99 5.87
N GLU A 11 25.21 6.32 5.89
CA GLU A 11 24.52 7.01 6.96
C GLU A 11 23.02 6.66 6.90
N ILE A 12 22.55 5.96 7.93
CA ILE A 12 21.15 5.61 8.11
C ILE A 12 20.50 6.76 8.88
N ASN A 13 19.59 7.49 8.24
CA ASN A 13 18.84 8.57 8.87
C ASN A 13 17.35 8.27 8.77
N ILE A 14 16.75 7.84 9.89
CA ILE A 14 15.33 7.50 9.94
C ILE A 14 14.53 8.81 10.12
N PRO A 15 13.73 9.23 9.13
CA PRO A 15 12.98 10.47 9.22
C PRO A 15 11.83 10.34 10.23
N ALA A 16 11.48 11.47 10.85
CA ALA A 16 10.27 11.55 11.66
C ALA A 16 9.03 11.46 10.77
N LEU A 17 8.06 10.64 11.16
CA LEU A 17 6.79 10.49 10.46
C LEU A 17 5.69 11.38 11.08
N PRO A 18 4.70 11.83 10.29
CA PRO A 18 3.54 12.56 10.80
C PRO A 18 2.63 11.69 11.68
N SER A 19 2.64 10.38 11.47
CA SER A 19 1.96 9.36 12.28
C SER A 19 2.75 8.05 12.24
N GLN A 20 2.53 7.14 13.18
CA GLN A 20 3.13 5.80 13.09
C GLN A 20 2.58 5.07 11.86
N VAL A 21 3.37 4.18 11.25
CA VAL A 21 2.95 3.45 10.04
C VAL A 21 1.67 2.65 10.28
N LYS A 22 1.55 1.99 11.45
CA LYS A 22 0.34 1.26 11.82
C LYS A 22 -0.92 2.15 11.90
N ASP A 23 -0.74 3.43 12.15
CA ASP A 23 -1.82 4.42 12.29
C ASP A 23 -2.05 5.18 10.98
N PHE A 24 -1.55 4.65 9.85
CA PHE A 24 -1.68 5.28 8.53
C PHE A 24 -3.14 5.42 8.08
N ILE A 25 -3.99 4.40 8.30
CA ILE A 25 -5.42 4.47 7.92
C ILE A 25 -6.16 5.56 8.71
N PRO A 26 -6.05 5.64 10.05
CA PRO A 26 -6.55 6.79 10.81
C PRO A 26 -6.02 8.14 10.32
N TYR A 27 -4.73 8.22 9.99
CA TYR A 27 -4.08 9.44 9.51
C TYR A 27 -4.72 9.94 8.21
N ILE A 28 -4.84 9.08 7.18
CA ILE A 28 -5.42 9.50 5.91
C ILE A 28 -6.90 9.91 6.08
N THR A 29 -7.66 9.24 6.94
CA THR A 29 -9.07 9.56 7.19
C THR A 29 -9.26 10.96 7.80
N GLN A 30 -8.27 11.45 8.55
CA GLN A 30 -8.28 12.82 9.09
C GLN A 30 -7.92 13.89 8.04
N HIS A 31 -7.35 13.48 6.91
CA HIS A 31 -6.92 14.34 5.80
C HIS A 31 -7.67 13.97 4.49
N PRO A 32 -9.01 14.12 4.42
CA PRO A 32 -9.81 13.66 3.27
C PRO A 32 -9.58 14.49 2.01
N ASN A 33 -9.24 15.77 2.15
CA ASN A 33 -9.09 16.71 1.04
C ASN A 33 -7.64 16.86 0.56
N GLU A 34 -6.69 16.20 1.22
CA GLU A 34 -5.28 16.24 0.83
C GLU A 34 -4.99 15.12 -0.20
N PRO A 35 -4.24 15.42 -1.28
CA PRO A 35 -3.87 14.41 -2.26
C PRO A 35 -3.12 13.25 -1.60
N ILE A 36 -3.56 12.02 -1.87
CA ILE A 36 -2.98 10.82 -1.23
C ILE A 36 -1.48 10.68 -1.49
N GLY A 37 -1.00 11.12 -2.65
CA GLY A 37 0.42 11.13 -2.99
C GLY A 37 1.25 12.03 -2.06
N GLN A 38 0.70 13.17 -1.63
CA GLN A 38 1.37 14.06 -0.67
C GLN A 38 1.39 13.44 0.73
N LEU A 39 0.28 12.84 1.17
CA LEU A 39 0.18 12.15 2.46
C LEU A 39 1.13 10.95 2.56
N LEU A 40 1.41 10.27 1.44
CA LEU A 40 2.30 9.11 1.37
C LEU A 40 3.79 9.48 1.36
N GLU A 41 4.15 10.69 0.94
CA GLU A 41 5.56 11.04 0.70
C GLU A 41 6.46 10.87 1.94
N PRO A 42 6.07 11.30 3.16
CA PRO A 42 6.87 11.06 4.36
C PRO A 42 7.10 9.56 4.63
N PHE A 43 6.10 8.72 4.36
CA PHE A 43 6.17 7.28 4.54
C PHE A 43 7.06 6.61 3.48
N LYS A 44 7.06 7.12 2.24
CA LYS A 44 7.98 6.67 1.18
C LYS A 44 9.44 6.97 1.51
N VAL A 45 9.73 8.16 2.02
CA VAL A 45 11.09 8.53 2.45
C VAL A 45 11.53 7.63 3.61
N PHE A 46 10.66 7.43 4.61
CA PHE A 46 10.91 6.52 5.72
C PHE A 46 11.21 5.09 5.26
N GLU A 47 10.38 4.56 4.35
CA GLU A 47 10.52 3.18 3.88
C GLU A 47 11.78 3.01 2.99
N SER A 48 12.19 4.04 2.24
CA SER A 48 13.47 4.06 1.53
C SER A 48 14.67 3.95 2.48
N GLU A 49 14.67 4.68 3.59
CA GLU A 49 15.72 4.61 4.60
C GLU A 49 15.69 3.27 5.35
N LEU A 50 14.50 2.75 5.62
CA LEU A 50 14.32 1.44 6.24
C LEU A 50 14.90 0.30 5.39
N ARG A 51 14.83 0.38 4.05
CA ARG A 51 15.51 -0.60 3.18
C ARG A 51 17.02 -0.61 3.39
N LYS A 52 17.65 0.53 3.67
CA LYS A 52 19.09 0.58 3.99
C LYS A 52 19.38 -0.14 5.30
N VAL A 53 18.51 0.03 6.31
CA VAL A 53 18.61 -0.69 7.59
C VAL A 53 18.57 -2.20 7.34
N TYR A 54 17.55 -2.70 6.64
CA TYR A 54 17.43 -4.12 6.35
C TYR A 54 18.65 -4.69 5.60
N ALA A 55 19.24 -3.91 4.70
CA ALA A 55 20.39 -4.33 3.92
C ALA A 55 21.72 -4.31 4.69
N GLN A 56 21.91 -3.36 5.62
CA GLN A 56 23.22 -3.03 6.17
C GLN A 56 23.32 -3.23 7.69
N ASP A 57 22.23 -3.04 8.42
CA ASP A 57 22.16 -3.23 9.87
C ASP A 57 20.83 -3.87 10.28
N PRO A 58 20.64 -5.17 10.02
CA PRO A 58 19.43 -5.89 10.43
C PRO A 58 19.29 -6.02 11.95
N GLY A 59 20.32 -5.68 12.75
CA GLY A 59 20.26 -5.63 14.20
C GLY A 59 19.75 -4.29 14.77
N HIS A 60 19.56 -3.29 13.90
CA HIS A 60 19.14 -1.96 14.28
C HIS A 60 17.81 -1.97 15.04
N HIS A 61 17.73 -1.19 16.12
CA HIS A 61 16.57 -1.16 17.02
C HIS A 61 15.22 -0.89 16.33
N VAL A 62 15.22 -0.11 15.25
CA VAL A 62 14.01 0.23 14.47
C VAL A 62 13.34 -0.98 13.83
N VAL A 63 14.09 -2.03 13.45
CA VAL A 63 13.53 -3.22 12.77
C VAL A 63 13.30 -4.40 13.70
N GLN A 64 13.64 -4.28 14.99
CA GLN A 64 13.55 -5.40 15.94
C GLN A 64 12.13 -5.91 16.17
N ASP A 65 11.13 -5.04 16.06
CA ASP A 65 9.71 -5.40 16.16
C ASP A 65 9.20 -6.20 14.94
N GLY A 66 9.91 -6.15 13.81
CA GLY A 66 9.55 -6.84 12.57
C GLY A 66 8.32 -6.29 11.83
N ASN A 67 7.53 -5.40 12.46
CA ASN A 67 6.29 -4.87 11.91
C ASN A 67 6.34 -3.36 11.61
N VAL A 68 7.52 -2.74 11.70
CA VAL A 68 7.69 -1.28 11.64
C VAL A 68 7.20 -0.64 10.33
N ASN A 69 7.12 -1.40 9.24
CA ASN A 69 6.63 -0.96 7.93
C ASN A 69 5.26 -1.54 7.55
N LEU A 70 4.54 -2.16 8.49
CA LEU A 70 3.25 -2.79 8.22
C LEU A 70 2.08 -1.88 8.62
N VAL A 71 1.07 -1.84 7.76
CA VAL A 71 -0.21 -1.18 8.03
C VAL A 71 -1.27 -2.27 8.26
N PRO A 72 -1.87 -2.36 9.46
CA PRO A 72 -2.90 -3.34 9.75
C PRO A 72 -4.23 -2.91 9.10
N VAL A 73 -4.60 -3.57 8.00
CA VAL A 73 -5.82 -3.24 7.24
C VAL A 73 -7.08 -3.78 7.93
N PHE A 74 -6.98 -4.96 8.54
CA PHE A 74 -8.09 -5.66 9.22
C PHE A 74 -8.00 -5.53 10.75
N ASP A 75 -7.90 -4.30 11.25
CA ASP A 75 -7.81 -3.99 12.68
C ASP A 75 -8.87 -2.96 13.10
N GLY A 76 -10.11 -3.13 12.59
CA GLY A 76 -11.25 -2.27 12.93
C GLY A 76 -11.37 -0.99 12.08
N HIS A 77 -10.50 -0.83 11.09
CA HIS A 77 -10.46 0.29 10.16
C HIS A 77 -10.94 -0.06 8.74
N GLU A 78 -11.50 -1.25 8.53
CA GLU A 78 -11.86 -1.78 7.21
C GLU A 78 -12.83 -0.85 6.46
N LYS A 79 -13.77 -0.25 7.19
CA LYS A 79 -14.76 0.71 6.66
C LYS A 79 -14.15 2.05 6.22
N ASP A 80 -12.95 2.36 6.69
CA ASP A 80 -12.27 3.64 6.45
C ASP A 80 -11.35 3.55 5.22
N VAL A 81 -11.07 2.34 4.71
CA VAL A 81 -10.28 2.11 3.49
C VAL A 81 -11.16 2.33 2.26
N LYS A 82 -11.25 3.58 1.84
CA LYS A 82 -12.10 4.04 0.74
C LYS A 82 -11.32 4.55 -0.45
N ILE A 83 -11.92 4.42 -1.63
CA ILE A 83 -11.39 4.94 -2.87
C ILE A 83 -11.42 6.47 -2.84
N ARG A 84 -10.32 7.10 -3.24
CA ARG A 84 -10.24 8.52 -3.60
C ARG A 84 -10.10 8.58 -5.11
N ALA A 85 -11.21 8.74 -5.82
CA ALA A 85 -11.20 8.81 -7.27
C ALA A 85 -10.57 10.13 -7.74
N ARG A 86 -10.02 10.09 -8.94
CA ARG A 86 -9.48 11.24 -9.64
C ARG A 86 -10.58 12.25 -9.97
N ASP A 87 -10.24 13.53 -9.86
CA ASP A 87 -11.10 14.64 -10.27
C ASP A 87 -10.60 15.18 -11.62
N LEU A 88 -11.13 14.62 -12.71
CA LEU A 88 -10.68 14.92 -14.07
C LEU A 88 -10.84 16.41 -14.44
N GLU A 89 -11.82 17.09 -13.86
CA GLU A 89 -12.10 18.51 -14.16
C GLU A 89 -11.08 19.44 -13.49
N ALA A 90 -10.44 18.98 -12.40
CA ALA A 90 -9.47 19.74 -11.63
C ALA A 90 -8.00 19.41 -11.97
N GLU A 91 -7.77 18.34 -12.75
CA GLU A 91 -6.44 17.87 -13.13
C GLU A 91 -5.80 18.74 -14.23
N SER A 92 -4.47 18.82 -14.23
CA SER A 92 -3.75 19.55 -15.28
C SER A 92 -3.64 18.74 -16.58
N ASP A 93 -3.36 19.43 -17.69
CA ASP A 93 -3.10 18.77 -18.98
C ASP A 93 -1.91 17.81 -18.88
N GLU A 94 -0.88 18.16 -18.09
CA GLU A 94 0.27 17.30 -17.83
C GLU A 94 -0.14 16.02 -17.09
N GLU A 95 -0.94 16.13 -16.04
CA GLU A 95 -1.44 14.98 -15.28
C GLU A 95 -2.28 14.06 -16.17
N THR A 96 -3.18 14.62 -16.96
CA THR A 96 -4.02 13.87 -17.90
C THR A 96 -3.19 13.18 -18.97
N SER A 97 -2.12 13.82 -19.46
CA SER A 97 -1.23 13.26 -20.50
C SER A 97 -0.50 11.98 -20.10
N HIS A 98 -0.42 11.66 -18.80
CA HIS A 98 0.16 10.41 -18.32
C HIS A 98 -0.71 9.17 -18.61
N TYR A 99 -1.97 9.34 -19.03
CA TYR A 99 -2.93 8.27 -19.22
C TYR A 99 -3.29 8.09 -20.70
N ILE A 100 -2.86 6.97 -21.29
CA ILE A 100 -3.05 6.68 -22.73
C ILE A 100 -4.39 5.96 -23.00
N MET A 101 -4.97 5.30 -21.99
CA MET A 101 -6.23 4.57 -22.07
C MET A 101 -7.11 4.99 -20.90
N GLU A 102 -7.90 6.03 -21.12
CA GLU A 102 -8.88 6.50 -20.14
C GLU A 102 -10.01 5.47 -19.98
N LEU A 103 -10.48 5.32 -18.75
CA LEU A 103 -11.65 4.51 -18.44
C LEU A 103 -12.90 5.37 -18.67
N GLU A 104 -13.92 4.77 -19.29
CA GLU A 104 -15.25 5.37 -19.42
C GLU A 104 -15.85 5.66 -18.02
N ASP A 105 -16.66 6.70 -17.91
CA ASP A 105 -17.18 7.16 -16.61
C ASP A 105 -18.01 6.09 -15.88
N ASP A 106 -18.71 5.23 -16.61
CA ASP A 106 -19.57 4.18 -16.07
C ASP A 106 -18.80 3.00 -15.47
N VAL A 107 -17.52 2.82 -15.83
CA VAL A 107 -16.65 1.77 -15.29
C VAL A 107 -15.70 2.28 -14.20
N ARG A 108 -15.64 3.59 -13.97
CA ARG A 108 -14.81 4.19 -12.91
C ARG A 108 -15.46 3.98 -11.54
N LYS A 109 -14.67 3.52 -10.57
CA LYS A 109 -15.10 3.45 -9.16
C LYS A 109 -15.20 4.87 -8.58
N ALA A 110 -16.25 5.13 -7.80
CA ALA A 110 -16.52 6.44 -7.25
C ALA A 110 -15.69 6.71 -5.98
N THR A 111 -15.47 7.98 -5.67
CA THR A 111 -14.90 8.38 -4.37
C THR A 111 -15.83 7.93 -3.25
N GLY A 112 -15.27 7.27 -2.24
CA GLY A 112 -16.00 6.76 -1.08
C GLY A 112 -16.44 5.30 -1.19
N ASP A 113 -16.33 4.69 -2.38
CA ASP A 113 -16.51 3.25 -2.54
C ASP A 113 -15.49 2.47 -1.72
N ALA A 114 -15.83 1.24 -1.33
CA ALA A 114 -14.92 0.37 -0.61
C ALA A 114 -13.71 0.03 -1.51
N ALA A 115 -12.50 0.27 -1.00
CA ALA A 115 -11.26 -0.07 -1.73
C ALA A 115 -10.84 -1.54 -1.52
N MET A 116 -11.61 -2.29 -0.75
CA MET A 116 -11.40 -3.70 -0.45
C MET A 116 -12.76 -4.43 -0.41
N VAL A 117 -12.72 -5.74 -0.62
CA VAL A 117 -13.90 -6.61 -0.44
C VAL A 117 -14.39 -6.54 1.01
N THR A 118 -15.70 -6.58 1.18
CA THR A 118 -16.34 -6.30 2.48
C THR A 118 -16.54 -7.57 3.33
N SER A 119 -16.37 -8.75 2.72
CA SER A 119 -16.52 -10.02 3.41
C SER A 119 -15.58 -11.09 2.88
N PHE A 120 -15.23 -12.05 3.74
CA PHE A 120 -14.45 -13.21 3.35
C PHE A 120 -15.14 -14.05 2.25
N LYS A 121 -16.48 -14.12 2.28
CA LYS A 121 -17.25 -14.84 1.26
C LYS A 121 -17.11 -14.21 -0.13
N GLU A 122 -17.16 -12.88 -0.21
CA GLU A 122 -16.94 -12.13 -1.44
C GLU A 122 -15.52 -12.35 -1.97
N PHE A 123 -14.52 -12.35 -1.08
CA PHE A 123 -13.14 -12.70 -1.44
C PHE A 123 -13.06 -14.11 -2.05
N GLN A 124 -13.67 -15.12 -1.42
CA GLN A 124 -13.68 -16.50 -1.94
C GLN A 124 -14.35 -16.60 -3.30
N GLN A 125 -15.44 -15.87 -3.52
CA GLN A 125 -16.13 -15.81 -4.81
C GLN A 125 -15.23 -15.23 -5.90
N ASN A 126 -14.58 -14.09 -5.62
CA ASN A 126 -13.67 -13.44 -6.56
C ASN A 126 -12.43 -14.30 -6.82
N PHE A 127 -11.88 -14.96 -5.79
CA PHE A 127 -10.75 -15.89 -5.92
C PHE A 127 -11.12 -17.10 -6.79
N ASN A 128 -12.31 -17.68 -6.60
CA ASN A 128 -12.79 -18.80 -7.42
C ASN A 128 -13.01 -18.38 -8.88
N LEU A 129 -13.51 -17.17 -9.12
CA LEU A 129 -13.64 -16.65 -10.48
C LEU A 129 -12.27 -16.44 -11.14
N PHE A 130 -11.35 -15.76 -10.43
CA PHE A 130 -9.99 -15.49 -10.90
C PHE A 130 -9.20 -16.77 -11.19
N SER A 131 -9.34 -17.79 -10.32
CA SER A 131 -8.67 -19.08 -10.47
C SER A 131 -9.40 -20.04 -11.42
N GLU A 132 -10.49 -19.61 -12.08
CA GLU A 132 -11.36 -20.46 -12.89
C GLU A 132 -11.81 -21.73 -12.14
N SER A 133 -12.02 -21.61 -10.83
CA SER A 133 -12.37 -22.68 -9.89
C SER A 133 -11.34 -23.83 -9.78
N SER A 134 -10.13 -23.65 -10.30
CA SER A 134 -9.04 -24.65 -10.20
C SER A 134 -8.65 -24.99 -8.76
N LEU A 135 -8.99 -24.13 -7.81
CA LEU A 135 -8.63 -24.22 -6.40
C LEU A 135 -9.87 -24.26 -5.47
N ILE A 136 -11.02 -24.69 -5.98
CA ILE A 136 -12.30 -24.66 -5.24
C ILE A 136 -12.31 -25.53 -3.98
N ASP A 137 -11.52 -26.61 -3.97
CA ASP A 137 -11.42 -27.57 -2.86
C ASP A 137 -10.35 -27.18 -1.82
N LEU A 138 -9.81 -25.96 -1.87
CA LEU A 138 -8.86 -25.47 -0.86
C LEU A 138 -9.48 -25.41 0.53
N ASP A 139 -8.76 -25.91 1.52
CA ASP A 139 -9.07 -25.68 2.93
C ASP A 139 -8.59 -24.28 3.36
N TRP A 140 -9.53 -23.34 3.38
CA TRP A 140 -9.31 -21.95 3.75
C TRP A 140 -8.79 -21.73 5.18
N ALA A 141 -8.89 -22.71 6.08
CA ALA A 141 -8.36 -22.59 7.44
C ALA A 141 -6.82 -22.47 7.48
N ASN A 142 -6.15 -22.88 6.40
CA ASN A 142 -4.69 -22.91 6.30
C ASN A 142 -4.13 -22.00 5.19
N VAL A 143 -4.96 -21.09 4.67
CA VAL A 143 -4.59 -20.21 3.55
C VAL A 143 -4.20 -18.84 4.07
N VAL A 144 -2.99 -18.41 3.72
CA VAL A 144 -2.55 -17.01 3.84
C VAL A 144 -2.45 -16.44 2.43
N ALA A 145 -3.29 -15.45 2.14
CA ALA A 145 -3.27 -14.74 0.88
C ALA A 145 -2.33 -13.51 0.99
N ALA A 146 -1.32 -13.45 0.13
CA ALA A 146 -0.40 -12.32 0.07
C ALA A 146 -0.39 -11.73 -1.35
N GLY A 147 -0.27 -10.39 -1.43
CA GLY A 147 0.07 -9.61 -2.63
C GLY A 147 -0.61 -9.98 -3.96
N SER A 148 -1.62 -9.20 -4.38
CA SER A 148 -2.28 -9.33 -5.70
C SER A 148 -2.91 -10.70 -6.02
N SER A 149 -3.17 -11.50 -4.99
CA SER A 149 -3.72 -12.86 -5.12
C SER A 149 -5.13 -12.92 -5.74
N VAL A 150 -5.85 -11.79 -5.82
CA VAL A 150 -7.18 -11.68 -6.46
C VAL A 150 -7.37 -10.28 -7.05
N THR A 151 -8.11 -10.19 -8.14
CA THR A 151 -8.63 -8.94 -8.72
C THR A 151 -9.64 -8.27 -7.78
N THR A 152 -9.42 -7.00 -7.46
CA THR A 152 -10.33 -6.13 -6.68
C THR A 152 -11.36 -5.42 -7.54
#